data_AF-A0A7S4ISN6-F1
#
_entry.id   AF-A0A7S4ISN6-F1
#
_cell.length_a   1.000
_cell.length_b   1.000
_cell.length_c   1.000
_cell.angle_alpha   90.00
_cell.angle_beta   90.00
_cell.angle_gamma   90.00
#
_symmetry.space_group_name_H-M   'P 1'
#
loop_
_entity.id
_entity.type
_entity.pdbx_description
1 polymer ?
#
loop_
_entity_poly.entity_id
_entity_poly.type
_entity_poly.pdbx_seq_one_letter_code
_entity_poly.pdbx_strand_id
1 'polypeptide(L)'
;RVDRESCDESSSRLPATSGCAQVQETFLDRMGLTWRDATALLGAHTLGRGSADFSGHEGTWMDTDEESSVFDKRFYDEIFRRAWFPRQNENAGTDWTWGGNNRAVTSMALNTDICLAFDIPEGDDQACCTDINSGNCRGNFDNVQCPFANEVRPEAFAAVEEFSAGGNNNGNNGPFYAGFSTAWEKATENGHAGLSGIQSTCPLCTDDSDCDDGNLCNGMETCNFDSGVGLCVAGTPTECLSDGIDCNGQEICNPTTGICESSTPENCCSTNQDCDDGTFCNGLETCDLSVGGECVAGTWACGSCMDSTAYTKLLEDVAAIGNAINNRGDRGHFWGGILRLAAHDFMDYDQNASPALGEFTGGMDGCIDFTADDNKGLEVIWCDGGACPLKNLYDASYSFMSRADFWVASANAAIHASSPTGLELPFKWGRVDRESCVESSARLPAASGCSHVQ
;
A
#
# COMPACT_ATOMS: atom_id res chain seq x y z
N ARG A 1 10.21 20.24 30.79
CA ARG A 1 10.22 20.23 29.31
C ARG A 1 9.09 21.16 28.90
N VAL A 2 9.32 22.03 27.92
CA VAL A 2 8.36 23.06 27.50
C VAL A 2 8.01 22.74 26.06
N ASP A 3 6.71 22.60 25.78
CA ASP A 3 6.20 22.36 24.45
C ASP A 3 6.38 23.61 23.59
N ARG A 4 6.58 23.41 22.27
CA ARG A 4 6.67 24.49 21.29
C ARG A 4 5.43 24.39 20.39
N GLU A 5 4.51 25.33 20.55
CA GLU A 5 3.25 25.44 19.77
C GLU A 5 3.42 26.06 18.37
N SER A 6 4.56 25.85 17.72
CA SER A 6 4.76 26.35 16.35
C SER A 6 5.74 25.44 15.61
N CYS A 7 5.20 24.75 14.60
CA CYS A 7 5.92 24.05 13.55
C CYS A 7 5.89 24.89 12.26
N ASP A 8 5.99 26.22 12.37
CA ASP A 8 5.83 27.15 11.23
C ASP A 8 6.94 27.04 10.16
N GLU A 9 7.90 26.12 10.29
CA GLU A 9 9.04 26.01 9.37
C GLU A 9 9.25 24.66 8.68
N SER A 10 8.45 23.60 8.94
CA SER A 10 8.63 22.34 8.19
C SER A 10 8.13 22.46 6.74
N SER A 11 7.05 23.20 6.50
CA SER A 11 6.50 23.42 5.16
C SER A 11 7.33 24.40 4.31
N SER A 12 8.16 25.24 4.93
CA SER A 12 8.97 26.25 4.26
C SER A 12 10.31 25.75 3.68
N ARG A 13 10.60 24.45 3.83
CA ARG A 13 11.89 23.83 3.44
C ARG A 13 11.82 22.86 2.27
N LEU A 14 10.65 22.66 1.67
CA LEU A 14 10.50 21.79 0.51
C LEU A 14 10.30 22.66 -0.75
N PRO A 15 11.13 22.52 -1.79
CA PRO A 15 10.75 23.01 -3.11
C PRO A 15 9.43 22.35 -3.51
N ALA A 16 8.43 23.14 -3.90
CA ALA A 16 7.28 22.62 -4.63
C ALA A 16 7.77 22.20 -6.02
N THR A 17 8.25 20.95 -6.17
CA THR A 17 8.65 20.41 -7.46
C THR A 17 7.80 19.19 -7.79
N SER A 18 6.69 19.41 -8.50
CA SER A 18 6.01 18.34 -9.23
C SER A 18 6.92 17.89 -10.38
N GLY A 19 7.45 16.66 -10.33
CA GLY A 19 8.34 16.17 -11.40
C GLY A 19 9.50 15.30 -10.94
N CYS A 20 10.60 15.34 -11.70
CA CYS A 20 11.69 14.39 -11.56
C CYS A 20 12.60 14.67 -10.36
N ALA A 21 12.69 15.92 -9.91
CA ALA A 21 13.40 16.28 -8.70
C ALA A 21 12.83 15.54 -7.48
N GLN A 22 11.50 15.37 -7.43
CA GLN A 22 10.83 14.67 -6.36
C GLN A 22 11.02 13.15 -6.40
N VAL A 23 11.10 12.56 -7.61
CA VAL A 23 11.47 11.16 -7.76
C VAL A 23 12.90 10.93 -7.26
N GLN A 24 13.83 11.84 -7.61
CA GLN A 24 15.19 11.78 -7.12
C GLN A 24 15.27 11.93 -5.59
N GLU A 25 14.64 12.97 -5.05
CA GLU A 25 14.67 13.26 -3.61
C GLU A 25 14.08 12.12 -2.78
N THR A 26 12.96 11.56 -3.20
CA THR A 26 12.29 10.46 -2.47
C THR A 26 13.03 9.15 -2.64
N PHE A 27 13.13 8.65 -3.87
CA PHE A 27 13.59 7.29 -4.09
C PHE A 27 15.11 7.19 -4.00
N LEU A 28 15.87 8.15 -4.52
CA LEU A 28 17.32 8.04 -4.58
C LEU A 28 17.97 8.60 -3.31
N ASP A 29 17.70 9.87 -3.00
CA ASP A 29 18.43 10.57 -1.96
C ASP A 29 18.04 10.07 -0.56
N ARG A 30 16.74 9.89 -0.31
CA ARG A 30 16.22 9.43 1.00
C ARG A 30 16.12 7.92 1.10
N MET A 31 15.51 7.26 0.12
CA MET A 31 15.36 5.81 0.18
C MET A 31 16.60 5.01 -0.24
N GLY A 32 17.61 5.64 -0.83
CA GLY A 32 18.83 4.96 -1.27
C GLY A 32 18.63 3.99 -2.44
N LEU A 33 17.55 4.15 -3.20
CA LEU A 33 17.24 3.36 -4.38
C LEU A 33 17.95 3.94 -5.62
N THR A 34 17.93 3.20 -6.72
CA THR A 34 18.44 3.69 -8.00
C THR A 34 17.31 4.22 -8.88
N TRP A 35 17.63 4.98 -9.93
CA TRP A 35 16.65 5.33 -10.97
C TRP A 35 15.96 4.11 -11.56
N ARG A 36 16.67 3.00 -11.75
CA ARG A 36 16.06 1.75 -12.23
C ARG A 36 15.04 1.19 -11.24
N ASP A 37 15.33 1.26 -9.94
CA ASP A 37 14.41 0.82 -8.89
C ASP A 37 13.18 1.75 -8.80
N ALA A 38 13.39 3.07 -8.84
CA ALA A 38 12.31 4.07 -8.83
C ALA A 38 11.38 3.92 -10.06
N THR A 39 11.94 3.79 -11.26
CA THR A 39 11.19 3.52 -12.49
C THR A 39 10.38 2.23 -12.37
N ALA A 40 10.94 1.19 -11.75
CA ALA A 40 10.23 -0.06 -11.55
C ALA A 40 9.03 0.14 -10.61
N LEU A 41 9.21 0.78 -9.45
CA LEU A 41 8.15 1.04 -8.48
C LEU A 41 7.03 1.91 -9.06
N LEU A 42 7.36 2.97 -9.82
CA LEU A 42 6.39 3.80 -10.53
C LEU A 42 5.59 3.01 -11.59
N GLY A 43 6.12 1.90 -12.09
CA GLY A 43 5.38 0.94 -12.92
C GLY A 43 4.10 0.38 -12.27
N ALA A 44 3.97 0.48 -10.94
CA ALA A 44 2.72 0.16 -10.23
C ALA A 44 1.53 0.98 -10.72
N HIS A 45 1.75 2.16 -11.30
CA HIS A 45 0.73 3.00 -11.93
C HIS A 45 0.02 2.33 -13.11
N THR A 46 0.43 1.13 -13.54
CA THR A 46 -0.42 0.28 -14.38
C THR A 46 -1.77 -0.09 -13.71
N LEU A 47 -1.86 -0.05 -12.38
CA LEU A 47 -3.07 -0.33 -11.61
C LEU A 47 -3.74 0.94 -11.11
N GLY A 48 -5.07 0.95 -11.16
CA GLY A 48 -5.89 1.99 -10.55
C GLY A 48 -6.00 3.28 -11.36
N ARG A 49 -6.28 4.36 -10.64
CA ARG A 49 -6.61 5.67 -11.22
C ARG A 49 -6.34 6.80 -10.24
N GLY A 50 -6.10 7.99 -10.78
CA GLY A 50 -6.24 9.25 -10.06
C GLY A 50 -7.72 9.59 -9.85
N SER A 51 -7.97 10.33 -8.77
CA SER A 51 -9.25 10.95 -8.45
C SER A 51 -9.06 12.44 -8.24
N ALA A 52 -9.92 13.25 -8.88
CA ALA A 52 -10.00 14.68 -8.62
C ALA A 52 -10.34 15.00 -7.16
N ASP A 53 -11.12 14.14 -6.49
CA ASP A 53 -11.53 14.38 -5.09
C ASP A 53 -10.38 14.13 -4.10
N PHE A 54 -9.39 13.31 -4.45
CA PHE A 54 -8.28 12.96 -3.56
C PHE A 54 -7.01 13.74 -3.89
N SER A 55 -6.55 13.62 -5.13
CA SER A 55 -5.29 14.19 -5.62
C SER A 55 -5.49 15.42 -6.51
N GLY A 56 -6.74 15.71 -6.92
CA GLY A 56 -7.04 16.72 -7.93
C GLY A 56 -6.72 16.30 -9.37
N HIS A 57 -6.15 15.11 -9.59
CA HIS A 57 -5.89 14.53 -10.91
C HIS A 57 -6.88 13.42 -11.23
N GLU A 58 -7.62 13.55 -12.33
CA GLU A 58 -8.66 12.59 -12.73
C GLU A 58 -8.24 11.77 -13.95
N GLY A 59 -8.19 10.45 -13.80
CA GLY A 59 -8.04 9.52 -14.91
C GLY A 59 -7.22 8.26 -14.61
N THR A 60 -7.09 7.39 -15.61
CA THR A 60 -6.29 6.15 -15.55
C THR A 60 -4.99 6.30 -16.34
N TRP A 61 -3.92 5.65 -15.90
CA TRP A 61 -2.68 5.54 -16.68
C TRP A 61 -2.86 4.66 -17.92
N MET A 62 -3.77 3.68 -17.86
CA MET A 62 -4.12 2.81 -18.99
C MET A 62 -5.26 3.41 -19.85
N ASP A 63 -5.53 2.84 -21.02
CA ASP A 63 -6.57 3.32 -21.96
C ASP A 63 -7.99 3.04 -21.43
N THR A 64 -8.16 1.98 -20.64
CA THR A 64 -9.46 1.55 -20.13
C THR A 64 -9.39 1.02 -18.70
N ASP A 65 -10.54 1.01 -18.02
CA ASP A 65 -10.72 0.41 -16.69
C ASP A 65 -10.36 -1.08 -16.64
N GLU A 66 -10.54 -1.81 -17.74
CA GLU A 66 -10.14 -3.23 -17.82
C GLU A 66 -8.63 -3.35 -17.68
N GLU A 67 -7.90 -2.52 -18.42
CA GLU A 67 -6.45 -2.52 -18.44
C GLU A 67 -5.86 -1.99 -17.12
N SER A 68 -6.49 -0.98 -16.50
CA SER A 68 -6.08 -0.46 -15.18
C SER A 68 -6.39 -1.41 -14.01
N SER A 69 -6.94 -2.59 -14.29
CA SER A 69 -7.12 -3.66 -13.30
C SER A 69 -6.10 -4.79 -13.46
N VAL A 70 -5.10 -4.62 -14.34
CA VAL A 70 -4.07 -5.62 -14.64
C VAL A 70 -2.68 -5.07 -14.34
N PHE A 71 -1.92 -5.78 -13.51
CA PHE A 71 -0.54 -5.44 -13.20
C PHE A 71 0.39 -5.98 -14.29
N ASP A 72 0.82 -5.12 -15.21
CA ASP A 72 1.75 -5.49 -16.28
C ASP A 72 2.57 -4.29 -16.79
N LYS A 73 3.41 -4.53 -17.80
CA LYS A 73 4.33 -3.53 -18.33
C LYS A 73 3.67 -2.41 -19.14
N ARG A 74 2.35 -2.41 -19.34
CA ARG A 74 1.69 -1.46 -20.26
C ARG A 74 1.90 0.00 -19.86
N PHE A 75 2.19 0.29 -18.60
CA PHE A 75 2.65 1.61 -18.17
C PHE A 75 3.78 2.16 -19.04
N TYR A 76 4.84 1.38 -19.28
CA TYR A 76 5.98 1.82 -20.10
C TYR A 76 5.64 1.92 -21.59
N ASP A 77 4.78 1.03 -22.07
CA ASP A 77 4.25 1.08 -23.43
C ASP A 77 3.42 2.36 -23.65
N GLU A 78 2.63 2.78 -22.66
CA GLU A 78 1.79 3.98 -22.73
C GLU A 78 2.61 5.27 -22.81
N ILE A 79 3.74 5.34 -22.10
CA ILE A 79 4.69 6.48 -22.17
C ILE A 79 5.18 6.70 -23.61
N PHE A 80 5.53 5.62 -24.33
CA PHE A 80 6.11 5.69 -25.67
C PHE A 80 5.11 5.52 -26.81
N ARG A 81 3.83 5.21 -26.58
CA ARG A 81 2.84 5.01 -27.66
C ARG A 81 1.82 6.11 -27.81
N ARG A 82 1.73 7.02 -26.84
CA ARG A 82 0.77 8.13 -26.88
C ARG A 82 1.50 9.45 -27.02
N ALA A 83 0.82 10.37 -27.70
CA ALA A 83 1.22 11.76 -27.73
C ALA A 83 0.55 12.48 -26.55
N TRP A 84 1.23 12.46 -25.40
CA TRP A 84 0.78 13.08 -24.17
C TRP A 84 0.95 14.59 -24.27
N PHE A 85 -0.05 15.34 -23.81
CA PHE A 85 0.00 16.79 -23.72
C PHE A 85 -0.47 17.26 -22.33
N PRO A 86 0.08 18.37 -21.83
CA PRO A 86 -0.22 18.83 -20.48
C PRO A 86 -1.69 19.28 -20.36
N ARG A 87 -2.29 18.97 -19.22
CA ARG A 87 -3.63 19.38 -18.80
C ARG A 87 -3.51 20.05 -17.43
N GLN A 88 -4.00 21.27 -17.35
CA GLN A 88 -4.07 22.05 -16.12
C GLN A 88 -5.27 21.59 -15.29
N ASN A 89 -5.05 21.28 -14.03
CA ASN A 89 -6.08 20.88 -13.08
C ASN A 89 -6.28 21.97 -12.03
N GLU A 90 -7.53 22.22 -11.67
CA GLU A 90 -7.86 23.26 -10.70
C GLU A 90 -7.30 22.87 -9.32
N ASN A 91 -6.42 23.71 -8.76
CA ASN A 91 -5.79 23.54 -7.45
C ASN A 91 -4.84 22.33 -7.30
N ALA A 92 -4.56 21.59 -8.37
CA ALA A 92 -3.71 20.39 -8.35
C ALA A 92 -2.52 20.45 -9.34
N GLY A 93 -2.30 21.59 -9.98
CA GLY A 93 -1.19 21.73 -10.92
C GLY A 93 -1.41 20.95 -12.22
N THR A 94 -0.33 20.46 -12.82
CA THR A 94 -0.34 19.88 -14.16
C THR A 94 -0.16 18.37 -14.17
N ASP A 95 -1.07 17.69 -14.86
CA ASP A 95 -0.84 16.34 -15.33
C ASP A 95 -0.81 16.29 -16.86
N TRP A 96 -0.71 15.09 -17.41
CA TRP A 96 -0.65 14.83 -18.83
C TRP A 96 -1.84 13.98 -19.23
N THR A 97 -2.48 14.33 -20.34
CA THR A 97 -3.57 13.54 -20.90
C THR A 97 -3.31 13.25 -22.37
N TRP A 98 -4.08 12.31 -22.93
CA TRP A 98 -4.06 12.03 -24.35
C TRP A 98 -5.46 11.64 -24.85
N GLY A 99 -5.68 11.81 -26.15
CA GLY A 99 -6.99 11.58 -26.76
C GLY A 99 -7.95 12.76 -26.52
N GLY A 100 -9.06 12.80 -27.27
CA GLY A 100 -10.05 13.87 -27.14
C GLY A 100 -11.16 13.57 -26.13
N ASN A 101 -12.05 14.54 -25.89
CA ASN A 101 -13.11 14.52 -24.88
C ASN A 101 -14.22 13.44 -25.05
N ASN A 102 -14.13 12.57 -26.06
CA ASN A 102 -15.15 11.56 -26.37
C ASN A 102 -14.78 10.16 -25.84
N ARG A 103 -13.85 10.08 -24.89
CA ARG A 103 -13.41 8.81 -24.30
C ARG A 103 -14.24 8.49 -23.07
N ALA A 104 -14.49 7.18 -22.86
CA ALA A 104 -15.25 6.69 -21.72
C ALA A 104 -14.47 6.82 -20.40
N VAL A 105 -13.14 6.73 -20.48
CA VAL A 105 -12.21 6.94 -19.37
C VAL A 105 -11.19 7.99 -19.80
N THR A 106 -10.94 8.95 -18.93
CA THR A 106 -9.92 9.97 -19.15
C THR A 106 -8.56 9.37 -18.85
N SER A 107 -7.58 9.50 -19.77
CA SER A 107 -6.22 9.08 -19.47
C SER A 107 -5.44 10.17 -18.77
N MET A 108 -4.53 9.75 -17.90
CA MET A 108 -3.72 10.60 -17.05
C MET A 108 -2.32 10.01 -16.90
N ALA A 109 -1.31 10.86 -16.88
CA ALA A 109 0.03 10.56 -16.41
C ALA A 109 0.54 11.78 -15.64
N LEU A 110 1.33 11.57 -14.59
CA LEU A 110 1.89 12.65 -13.78
C LEU A 110 3.21 13.14 -14.38
N ASN A 111 3.68 14.31 -13.94
CA ASN A 111 5.02 14.79 -14.29
C ASN A 111 6.09 13.76 -13.91
N THR A 112 5.93 13.10 -12.76
CA THR A 112 6.82 12.03 -12.26
C THR A 112 6.86 10.80 -13.17
N ASP A 113 5.79 10.53 -13.94
CA ASP A 113 5.74 9.43 -14.90
C ASP A 113 6.39 9.82 -16.24
N ILE A 114 6.00 10.97 -16.78
CA ILE A 114 6.49 11.44 -18.09
C ILE A 114 7.99 11.75 -18.04
N CYS A 115 8.47 12.27 -16.91
CA CYS A 115 9.86 12.68 -16.77
C CYS A 115 10.87 11.50 -16.81
N LEU A 116 10.39 10.26 -16.64
CA LEU A 116 11.20 9.04 -16.76
C LEU A 116 11.75 8.85 -18.18
N ALA A 117 10.98 9.28 -19.20
CA ALA A 117 11.33 9.10 -20.61
C ALA A 117 11.57 10.43 -21.35
N PHE A 118 11.00 11.54 -20.87
CA PHE A 118 11.09 12.85 -21.50
C PHE A 118 11.71 13.89 -20.58
N ASP A 119 12.50 14.79 -21.15
CA ASP A 119 13.06 15.94 -20.46
C ASP A 119 12.04 17.07 -20.41
N ILE A 120 11.26 17.09 -19.33
CA ILE A 120 10.25 18.10 -19.05
C ILE A 120 10.73 19.05 -17.96
N PRO A 121 10.32 20.34 -17.97
CA PRO A 121 10.54 21.24 -16.85
C PRO A 121 9.97 20.69 -15.54
N GLU A 122 10.62 20.99 -14.42
CA GLU A 122 10.03 20.78 -13.09
C GLU A 122 8.87 21.76 -12.86
N GLY A 123 7.87 21.33 -12.09
CA GLY A 123 6.69 22.13 -11.77
C GLY A 123 5.57 22.03 -12.81
N ASP A 124 4.61 22.95 -12.74
CA ASP A 124 3.36 22.90 -13.51
C ASP A 124 3.44 23.64 -14.87
N ASP A 125 4.52 24.38 -15.11
CA ASP A 125 4.69 25.19 -16.32
C ASP A 125 5.20 24.36 -17.50
N GLN A 126 4.39 23.39 -17.93
CA GLN A 126 4.71 22.49 -19.04
C GLN A 126 4.52 23.17 -20.40
N ALA A 127 5.56 23.12 -21.25
CA ALA A 127 5.61 23.87 -22.51
C ALA A 127 5.86 22.99 -23.76
N CYS A 128 5.79 21.66 -23.62
CA CYS A 128 6.03 20.71 -24.70
C CYS A 128 5.01 19.56 -24.65
N CYS A 129 4.97 18.75 -25.71
CA CYS A 129 4.21 17.50 -25.73
C CYS A 129 5.14 16.31 -25.98
N THR A 130 4.74 15.10 -25.57
CA THR A 130 5.40 13.90 -26.07
C THR A 130 4.88 13.63 -27.49
N ASP A 131 5.77 13.50 -28.46
CA ASP A 131 5.42 13.06 -29.82
C ASP A 131 6.43 11.99 -30.21
N ILE A 132 5.92 10.94 -30.83
CA ILE A 132 6.68 9.74 -31.14
C ILE A 132 6.67 9.41 -32.62
N ASN A 133 5.74 9.95 -33.43
CA ASN A 133 5.56 9.52 -34.83
C ASN A 133 4.74 10.44 -35.76
N SER A 134 4.28 11.63 -35.36
CA SER A 134 3.35 12.40 -36.23
C SER A 134 3.61 13.89 -36.41
N GLY A 135 4.60 14.47 -35.72
CA GLY A 135 4.89 15.90 -35.80
C GLY A 135 3.68 16.77 -35.45
N ASN A 136 2.85 16.35 -34.49
CA ASN A 136 1.66 17.10 -34.12
C ASN A 136 1.27 16.86 -32.65
N CYS A 137 1.80 17.71 -31.77
CA CYS A 137 1.21 17.98 -30.46
C CYS A 137 -0.27 18.34 -30.68
N ARG A 138 -1.18 17.40 -30.43
CA ARG A 138 -2.62 17.66 -30.56
C ARG A 138 -3.06 18.53 -29.38
N GLY A 139 -3.22 19.83 -29.61
CA GLY A 139 -3.66 20.79 -28.60
C GLY A 139 -3.40 22.25 -29.01
N ASN A 140 -3.71 23.19 -28.12
CA ASN A 140 -3.41 24.63 -28.27
C ASN A 140 -1.95 24.97 -27.93
N PHE A 141 -1.06 23.99 -27.99
CA PHE A 141 0.35 24.15 -27.66
C PHE A 141 1.14 24.33 -28.97
N ASP A 142 2.19 25.16 -28.92
CA ASP A 142 3.17 25.18 -30.00
C ASP A 142 3.64 23.72 -30.21
N ASN A 143 3.83 23.32 -31.46
CA ASN A 143 4.18 21.95 -31.85
C ASN A 143 5.64 21.61 -31.46
N VAL A 144 5.93 21.72 -30.17
CA VAL A 144 7.23 21.61 -29.52
C VAL A 144 7.25 20.26 -28.81
N GLN A 145 8.05 19.37 -29.36
CA GLN A 145 8.26 18.04 -28.79
C GLN A 145 9.21 18.12 -27.59
N CYS A 146 8.85 17.47 -26.48
CA CYS A 146 9.74 17.32 -25.34
C CYS A 146 10.98 16.50 -25.77
N PRO A 147 12.21 16.94 -25.46
CA PRO A 147 13.40 16.11 -25.66
C PRO A 147 13.27 14.79 -24.90
N PHE A 148 13.99 13.75 -25.32
CA PHE A 148 14.09 12.53 -24.53
C PHE A 148 14.97 12.74 -23.30
N ALA A 149 14.67 12.01 -22.23
CA ALA A 149 15.41 12.08 -20.97
C ALA A 149 16.77 11.37 -21.03
N ASN A 150 17.15 10.72 -22.14
CA ASN A 150 18.33 9.86 -22.24
C ASN A 150 19.67 10.59 -21.96
N GLU A 151 19.74 11.90 -22.17
CA GLU A 151 20.94 12.70 -21.88
C GLU A 151 20.98 13.22 -20.43
N VAL A 152 19.81 13.46 -19.82
CA VAL A 152 19.69 14.07 -18.49
C VAL A 152 19.45 13.05 -17.38
N ARG A 153 18.84 11.90 -17.71
CA ARG A 153 18.47 10.78 -16.83
C ARG A 153 18.63 9.45 -17.58
N PRO A 154 19.86 9.07 -17.97
CA PRO A 154 20.12 7.88 -18.78
C PRO A 154 19.64 6.59 -18.11
N GLU A 155 19.78 6.44 -16.79
CA GLU A 155 19.35 5.21 -16.09
C GLU A 155 17.83 5.05 -16.06
N ALA A 156 17.08 6.14 -15.83
CA ALA A 156 15.62 6.12 -15.84
C ALA A 156 15.11 5.78 -17.24
N PHE A 157 15.64 6.45 -18.26
CA PHE A 157 15.29 6.21 -19.66
C PHE A 157 15.57 4.76 -20.08
N ALA A 158 16.76 4.25 -19.76
CA ALA A 158 17.14 2.87 -20.06
C ALA A 158 16.25 1.85 -19.35
N ALA A 159 15.80 2.15 -18.12
CA ALA A 159 14.86 1.29 -17.39
C ALA A 159 13.46 1.26 -18.05
N VAL A 160 12.95 2.40 -18.53
CA VAL A 160 11.67 2.43 -19.29
C VAL A 160 11.80 1.58 -20.56
N GLU A 161 12.91 1.69 -21.31
CA GLU A 161 13.17 0.86 -22.48
C GLU A 161 13.26 -0.64 -22.13
N GLU A 162 14.01 -0.97 -21.08
CA GLU A 162 14.15 -2.34 -20.58
C GLU A 162 12.79 -2.94 -20.22
N PHE A 163 11.99 -2.24 -19.41
CA PHE A 163 10.73 -2.74 -18.89
C PHE A 163 9.62 -2.78 -19.95
N SER A 164 9.69 -1.93 -20.98
CA SER A 164 8.83 -2.04 -22.17
C SER A 164 9.07 -3.34 -22.96
N ALA A 165 10.22 -3.98 -22.76
CA ALA A 165 10.65 -5.19 -23.46
C ALA A 165 10.60 -5.09 -24.99
N GLY A 166 10.90 -3.92 -25.57
CA GLY A 166 10.81 -3.70 -27.01
C GLY A 166 9.42 -3.27 -27.51
N GLY A 167 8.59 -2.75 -26.60
CA GLY A 167 7.35 -2.03 -26.89
C GLY A 167 6.10 -2.89 -27.04
N ASN A 168 5.02 -2.23 -27.47
CA ASN A 168 3.62 -2.69 -27.39
C ASN A 168 3.31 -4.04 -28.06
N ASN A 169 4.12 -4.48 -29.03
CA ASN A 169 3.89 -5.74 -29.73
C ASN A 169 4.50 -6.94 -29.00
N ASN A 170 5.25 -6.70 -27.92
CA ASN A 170 5.80 -7.73 -27.06
C ASN A 170 4.98 -7.80 -25.78
N GLY A 171 4.44 -8.97 -25.43
CA GLY A 171 3.74 -9.22 -24.16
C GLY A 171 4.65 -9.67 -23.02
N ASN A 172 5.97 -9.59 -23.19
CA ASN A 172 6.94 -10.07 -22.21
C ASN A 172 7.06 -9.13 -20.99
N ASN A 173 6.37 -9.46 -19.91
CA ASN A 173 6.47 -8.76 -18.63
C ASN A 173 7.74 -9.08 -17.82
N GLY A 174 8.55 -10.05 -18.25
CA GLY A 174 9.69 -10.56 -17.48
C GLY A 174 10.67 -9.49 -16.99
N PRO A 175 11.15 -8.55 -17.83
CA PRO A 175 12.06 -7.50 -17.39
C PRO A 175 11.44 -6.57 -16.35
N PHE A 176 10.19 -6.14 -16.57
CA PHE A 176 9.45 -5.33 -15.61
C PHE A 176 9.29 -6.06 -14.27
N TYR A 177 8.80 -7.29 -14.28
CA TYR A 177 8.57 -8.05 -13.06
C TYR A 177 9.86 -8.30 -12.28
N ALA A 178 10.96 -8.65 -12.95
CA ALA A 178 12.25 -8.81 -12.30
C ALA A 178 12.77 -7.51 -11.67
N GLY A 179 12.60 -6.39 -12.39
CA GLY A 179 12.91 -5.05 -11.88
C GLY A 179 12.05 -4.68 -10.66
N PHE A 180 10.74 -4.87 -10.77
CA PHE A 180 9.76 -4.57 -9.74
C PHE A 180 10.02 -5.41 -8.48
N SER A 181 10.19 -6.72 -8.59
CA SER A 181 10.48 -7.59 -7.44
C SER A 181 11.73 -7.15 -6.68
N THR A 182 12.78 -6.76 -7.40
CA THR A 182 14.02 -6.28 -6.79
C THR A 182 13.82 -4.94 -6.07
N ALA A 183 13.13 -4.00 -6.72
CA ALA A 183 12.89 -2.66 -6.16
C ALA A 183 11.93 -2.72 -4.97
N TRP A 184 10.90 -3.57 -5.06
CA TRP A 184 9.90 -3.80 -4.02
C TRP A 184 10.50 -4.42 -2.76
N GLU A 185 11.40 -5.41 -2.90
CA GLU A 185 12.14 -5.98 -1.78
C GLU A 185 12.95 -4.89 -1.06
N LYS A 186 13.73 -4.09 -1.81
CA LYS A 186 14.51 -2.98 -1.22
C LYS A 186 13.61 -1.97 -0.49
N ALA A 187 12.53 -1.52 -1.15
CA ALA A 187 11.66 -0.49 -0.61
C ALA A 187 10.93 -0.95 0.67
N THR A 188 10.37 -2.15 0.67
CA THR A 188 9.60 -2.66 1.81
C THR A 188 10.47 -3.10 2.98
N GLU A 189 11.77 -3.33 2.78
CA GLU A 189 12.72 -3.73 3.84
C GLU A 189 13.60 -2.58 4.32
N ASN A 190 13.54 -1.40 3.68
CA ASN A 190 14.29 -0.21 4.10
C ASN A 190 13.97 0.17 5.55
N GLY A 191 15.01 0.40 6.34
CA GLY A 191 14.89 0.75 7.75
C GLY A 191 14.68 -0.43 8.71
N HIS A 192 14.54 -1.66 8.19
CA HIS A 192 14.27 -2.84 8.99
C HIS A 192 15.46 -3.78 9.06
N ALA A 193 15.69 -4.35 10.24
CA ALA A 193 16.69 -5.38 10.47
C ALA A 193 16.05 -6.60 11.13
N GLY A 194 16.54 -7.79 10.83
CA GLY A 194 16.04 -9.02 11.45
C GLY A 194 14.74 -9.58 10.85
N LEU A 195 14.30 -9.06 9.70
CA LEU A 195 13.16 -9.62 8.98
C LEU A 195 13.44 -11.08 8.58
N SER A 196 12.42 -11.92 8.74
CA SER A 196 12.48 -13.35 8.47
C SER A 196 11.74 -13.69 7.19
N GLY A 197 12.30 -14.60 6.38
CA GLY A 197 11.53 -15.18 5.27
C GLY A 197 10.38 -16.05 5.77
N ILE A 198 9.44 -16.34 4.88
CA ILE A 198 8.38 -17.32 5.14
C ILE A 198 9.02 -18.66 5.48
N GLN A 199 8.62 -19.25 6.61
CA GLN A 199 9.13 -20.55 7.03
C GLN A 199 8.24 -21.67 6.51
N SER A 200 8.83 -22.87 6.28
CA SER A 200 8.03 -24.05 5.93
C SER A 200 7.17 -24.54 7.11
N THR A 201 7.59 -24.20 8.34
CA THR A 201 6.93 -24.49 9.63
C THR A 201 7.52 -23.55 10.69
N CYS A 202 6.73 -23.06 11.63
CA CYS A 202 7.22 -22.14 12.66
C CYS A 202 8.18 -22.75 13.67
N PRO A 203 9.17 -21.98 14.18
CA PRO A 203 10.08 -22.43 15.20
C PRO A 203 9.31 -22.63 16.50
N LEU A 204 9.76 -23.59 17.27
CA LEU A 204 9.18 -23.93 18.56
C LEU A 204 9.75 -23.00 19.62
N CYS A 205 8.92 -22.49 20.53
CA CYS A 205 9.38 -21.74 21.69
C CYS A 205 10.12 -22.67 22.68
N THR A 206 10.97 -22.10 23.53
CA THR A 206 11.67 -22.85 24.57
C THR A 206 11.28 -22.43 25.99
N ASP A 207 10.82 -21.19 26.16
CA ASP A 207 10.16 -20.71 27.38
C ASP A 207 9.15 -19.59 27.09
N ASP A 208 8.38 -19.17 28.10
CA ASP A 208 7.29 -18.19 27.98
C ASP A 208 7.76 -16.81 27.51
N SER A 209 9.03 -16.44 27.77
CA SER A 209 9.56 -15.13 27.36
C SER A 209 9.85 -15.05 25.87
N ASP A 210 9.94 -16.19 25.19
CA ASP A 210 10.04 -16.26 23.73
C ASP A 210 8.71 -15.89 23.03
N CYS A 211 7.61 -15.75 23.79
CA CYS A 211 6.25 -15.63 23.26
C CYS A 211 5.56 -14.29 23.54
N ASP A 212 6.17 -13.37 24.29
CA ASP A 212 5.56 -12.09 24.71
C ASP A 212 5.47 -11.09 23.55
N ASP A 213 4.26 -10.78 23.10
CA ASP A 213 3.99 -9.83 22.00
C ASP A 213 3.78 -8.37 22.45
N GLY A 214 3.76 -8.11 23.76
CA GLY A 214 3.56 -6.78 24.35
C GLY A 214 2.12 -6.25 24.32
N ASN A 215 1.13 -7.06 23.92
CA ASN A 215 -0.29 -6.73 23.94
C ASN A 215 -0.90 -7.08 25.31
N LEU A 216 -1.59 -6.13 25.94
CA LEU A 216 -2.16 -6.33 27.28
C LEU A 216 -3.54 -7.01 27.26
N CYS A 217 -4.19 -7.10 26.10
CA CYS A 217 -5.57 -7.59 25.99
C CYS A 217 -5.69 -9.10 25.72
N ASN A 218 -4.64 -9.74 25.19
CA ASN A 218 -4.59 -11.19 24.94
C ASN A 218 -3.89 -11.97 26.06
N GLY A 219 -3.49 -11.31 27.15
CA GLY A 219 -2.91 -11.93 28.35
C GLY A 219 -1.48 -12.44 28.13
N MET A 220 -0.80 -12.84 29.22
CA MET A 220 0.59 -13.32 29.11
C MET A 220 0.66 -14.64 28.32
N GLU A 221 1.36 -14.64 27.20
CA GLU A 221 1.59 -15.85 26.43
C GLU A 221 2.50 -16.84 27.16
N THR A 222 2.25 -18.13 26.94
CA THR A 222 3.01 -19.21 27.55
C THR A 222 3.48 -20.20 26.49
N CYS A 223 4.69 -20.71 26.66
CA CYS A 223 5.27 -21.72 25.81
C CYS A 223 4.82 -23.11 26.27
N ASN A 224 3.87 -23.71 25.53
CA ASN A 224 3.28 -25.00 25.87
C ASN A 224 3.94 -26.16 25.11
N PHE A 225 4.18 -27.28 25.80
CA PHE A 225 4.80 -28.50 25.27
C PHE A 225 3.82 -29.68 25.11
N ASP A 226 2.50 -29.46 25.20
CA ASP A 226 1.48 -30.53 25.22
C ASP A 226 1.50 -31.45 23.97
N SER A 227 2.01 -30.96 22.84
CA SER A 227 2.19 -31.71 21.59
C SER A 227 3.58 -32.34 21.42
N GLY A 228 4.45 -32.26 22.44
CA GLY A 228 5.83 -32.76 22.41
C GLY A 228 6.84 -31.81 21.77
N VAL A 229 6.38 -30.60 21.41
CA VAL A 229 7.13 -29.50 20.80
C VAL A 229 6.66 -28.19 21.44
N GLY A 230 7.54 -27.20 21.61
CA GLY A 230 7.18 -25.93 22.27
C GLY A 230 6.41 -25.00 21.34
N LEU A 231 5.17 -24.67 21.65
CA LEU A 231 4.34 -23.75 20.86
C LEU A 231 3.90 -22.59 21.75
N CYS A 232 4.04 -21.36 21.25
CA CYS A 232 3.50 -20.20 21.95
C CYS A 232 1.97 -20.32 21.95
N VAL A 233 1.40 -20.27 23.14
CA VAL A 233 -0.04 -20.24 23.37
C VAL A 233 -0.34 -18.85 23.92
N ALA A 234 -1.23 -18.13 23.24
CA ALA A 234 -1.71 -16.85 23.71
C ALA A 234 -2.21 -16.96 25.15
N GLY A 235 -2.05 -15.90 25.93
CA GLY A 235 -2.63 -15.83 27.26
C GLY A 235 -4.15 -15.98 27.20
N THR A 236 -4.76 -16.22 28.36
CA THR A 236 -6.23 -16.07 28.44
C THR A 236 -6.53 -14.59 28.24
N PRO A 237 -7.33 -14.22 27.21
CA PRO A 237 -7.67 -12.82 26.97
C PRO A 237 -8.27 -12.18 28.21
N THR A 238 -8.02 -10.89 28.40
CA THR A 238 -8.71 -10.13 29.44
C THR A 238 -10.19 -10.10 29.10
N GLU A 239 -10.99 -10.91 29.80
CA GLU A 239 -12.44 -10.94 29.62
C GLU A 239 -13.06 -9.62 30.11
N CYS A 240 -13.42 -8.77 29.15
CA CYS A 240 -14.36 -7.68 29.38
C CYS A 240 -15.75 -8.29 29.58
N LEU A 241 -16.13 -8.50 30.85
CA LEU A 241 -17.42 -9.07 31.22
C LEU A 241 -18.55 -8.15 30.78
N SER A 242 -19.57 -8.74 30.13
CA SER A 242 -20.83 -8.07 29.81
C SER A 242 -21.42 -7.40 31.07
N ASP A 243 -21.96 -6.19 30.88
CA ASP A 243 -22.69 -5.45 31.92
C ASP A 243 -24.06 -6.07 32.26
N GLY A 244 -24.43 -7.18 31.61
CA GLY A 244 -25.69 -7.89 31.79
C GLY A 244 -26.88 -7.19 31.14
N ILE A 245 -26.63 -6.27 30.20
CA ILE A 245 -27.66 -5.64 29.38
C ILE A 245 -27.64 -6.29 28.00
N ASP A 246 -28.66 -7.11 27.72
CA ASP A 246 -28.77 -7.75 26.41
C ASP A 246 -28.98 -6.70 25.30
N CYS A 247 -28.26 -6.86 24.19
CA CYS A 247 -28.39 -6.09 22.95
C CYS A 247 -27.93 -4.60 23.00
N ASN A 248 -26.88 -4.26 23.75
CA ASN A 248 -26.25 -2.92 23.71
C ASN A 248 -24.79 -2.90 23.22
N GLY A 249 -24.28 -4.01 22.67
CA GLY A 249 -22.91 -4.15 22.14
C GLY A 249 -21.96 -4.87 23.09
N GLN A 250 -20.87 -5.44 22.55
CA GLN A 250 -19.85 -6.11 23.35
C GLN A 250 -18.80 -5.09 23.84
N GLU A 251 -18.27 -5.31 25.04
CA GLU A 251 -17.18 -4.53 25.65
C GLU A 251 -15.82 -4.96 25.05
N ILE A 252 -15.11 -4.04 24.38
CA ILE A 252 -13.84 -4.28 23.67
C ILE A 252 -12.65 -3.75 24.49
N CYS A 253 -11.61 -4.56 24.66
CA CYS A 253 -10.38 -4.19 25.38
C CYS A 253 -9.45 -3.31 24.52
N ASN A 254 -8.99 -2.18 25.06
CA ASN A 254 -8.02 -1.28 24.46
C ASN A 254 -6.58 -1.85 24.58
N PRO A 255 -5.87 -2.15 23.48
CA PRO A 255 -4.61 -2.92 23.48
C PRO A 255 -3.43 -2.21 24.17
N THR A 256 -3.45 -0.87 24.24
CA THR A 256 -2.40 -0.07 24.89
C THR A 256 -2.63 0.07 26.39
N THR A 257 -3.88 0.04 26.85
CA THR A 257 -4.25 0.40 28.23
C THR A 257 -4.88 -0.74 29.04
N GLY A 258 -5.40 -1.78 28.38
CA GLY A 258 -6.11 -2.90 29.00
C GLY A 258 -7.52 -2.56 29.51
N ILE A 259 -8.17 -1.51 29.00
CA ILE A 259 -9.49 -1.00 29.48
C ILE A 259 -10.61 -1.35 28.49
N CYS A 260 -11.80 -1.72 28.97
CA CYS A 260 -12.97 -2.15 28.17
C CYS A 260 -13.93 -1.01 27.78
N GLU A 261 -14.42 -0.95 26.53
CA GLU A 261 -15.37 0.06 26.00
C GLU A 261 -16.49 -0.52 25.08
N SER A 262 -17.69 0.08 25.03
CA SER A 262 -18.91 -0.46 24.36
C SER A 262 -19.10 -0.11 22.86
N SER A 263 -19.66 -1.03 22.05
CA SER A 263 -20.00 -0.86 20.60
C SER A 263 -21.49 -1.15 20.23
N THR A 264 -21.85 -1.42 18.96
CA THR A 264 -23.25 -1.69 18.48
C THR A 264 -23.40 -3.09 17.85
N PRO A 265 -24.61 -3.71 17.77
CA PRO A 265 -24.79 -5.18 17.73
C PRO A 265 -24.66 -5.88 16.34
N GLU A 266 -24.00 -7.05 16.30
CA GLU A 266 -24.07 -8.11 15.26
C GLU A 266 -23.73 -9.51 15.86
N ASN A 267 -24.18 -10.63 15.23
CA ASN A 267 -23.82 -12.06 15.46
C ASN A 267 -24.72 -12.98 16.37
N CYS A 268 -25.71 -13.68 15.78
CA CYS A 268 -26.49 -14.79 16.39
C CYS A 268 -26.47 -16.03 15.46
N CYS A 269 -26.29 -17.26 15.97
CA CYS A 269 -26.28 -18.49 15.15
C CYS A 269 -27.13 -19.66 15.70
N SER A 270 -27.57 -20.59 14.82
CA SER A 270 -28.46 -21.72 15.18
C SER A 270 -27.93 -23.10 14.79
N THR A 271 -26.92 -23.14 13.92
CA THR A 271 -26.16 -24.33 13.52
C THR A 271 -24.69 -23.95 13.33
N ASN A 272 -23.74 -24.90 13.42
CA ASN A 272 -22.32 -24.60 13.20
C ASN A 272 -22.04 -23.97 11.82
N GLN A 273 -22.89 -24.22 10.84
CA GLN A 273 -22.74 -23.69 9.48
C GLN A 273 -23.20 -22.23 9.36
N ASP A 274 -23.96 -21.73 10.35
CA ASP A 274 -24.32 -20.32 10.47
C ASP A 274 -23.18 -19.50 11.10
N CYS A 275 -22.22 -20.18 11.74
CA CYS A 275 -21.11 -19.56 12.46
C CYS A 275 -19.80 -19.66 11.66
N ASP A 276 -19.79 -20.26 10.46
CA ASP A 276 -18.65 -20.30 9.53
C ASP A 276 -18.52 -18.93 8.87
N ASP A 277 -17.55 -18.15 9.34
CA ASP A 277 -17.28 -16.80 8.87
C ASP A 277 -16.37 -16.76 7.62
N GLY A 278 -15.90 -17.93 7.15
CA GLY A 278 -14.99 -18.07 6.02
C GLY A 278 -13.54 -17.63 6.30
N THR A 279 -13.23 -17.27 7.54
CA THR A 279 -11.95 -16.78 8.00
C THR A 279 -10.95 -17.91 8.13
N PHE A 280 -9.73 -17.70 7.64
CA PHE A 280 -8.62 -18.62 7.88
C PHE A 280 -7.73 -18.08 9.01
N CYS A 281 -7.34 -18.99 9.89
CA CYS A 281 -6.56 -18.79 11.13
C CYS A 281 -7.33 -18.72 12.46
N ASN A 282 -8.66 -18.54 12.50
CA ASN A 282 -9.45 -18.58 13.76
C ASN A 282 -10.10 -19.96 14.05
N GLY A 283 -9.73 -21.01 13.30
CA GLY A 283 -10.15 -22.40 13.54
C GLY A 283 -11.58 -22.73 13.06
N LEU A 284 -12.00 -24.00 13.16
CA LEU A 284 -13.38 -24.39 12.81
C LEU A 284 -14.37 -23.88 13.86
N GLU A 285 -15.19 -22.90 13.49
CA GLU A 285 -16.18 -22.28 14.36
C GLU A 285 -17.34 -23.22 14.70
N THR A 286 -17.82 -23.15 15.94
CA THR A 286 -18.90 -24.01 16.44
C THR A 286 -20.01 -23.19 17.08
N CYS A 287 -21.26 -23.58 16.83
CA CYS A 287 -22.42 -22.95 17.46
C CYS A 287 -22.57 -23.48 18.88
N ASP A 288 -22.36 -22.63 19.88
CA ASP A 288 -22.68 -22.97 21.26
C ASP A 288 -24.16 -22.69 21.56
N LEU A 289 -24.97 -23.72 21.34
CA LEU A 289 -26.39 -23.72 21.68
C LEU A 289 -26.65 -23.75 23.19
N SER A 290 -25.63 -23.93 24.03
CA SER A 290 -25.78 -23.96 25.50
C SER A 290 -25.83 -22.57 26.14
N VAL A 291 -25.38 -21.53 25.42
CA VAL A 291 -25.40 -20.12 25.84
C VAL A 291 -26.41 -19.26 25.08
N GLY A 292 -27.22 -19.86 24.19
CA GLY A 292 -28.30 -19.17 23.48
C GLY A 292 -28.12 -19.00 21.98
N GLY A 293 -27.12 -19.66 21.38
CA GLY A 293 -26.86 -19.62 19.94
C GLY A 293 -25.77 -18.62 19.58
N GLU A 294 -24.60 -18.80 20.19
CA GLU A 294 -23.42 -17.96 19.96
C GLU A 294 -22.40 -18.67 19.07
N CYS A 295 -21.74 -17.92 18.18
CA CYS A 295 -20.61 -18.39 17.39
C CYS A 295 -19.38 -18.49 18.29
N VAL A 296 -18.81 -19.68 18.46
CA VAL A 296 -17.54 -19.89 19.18
C VAL A 296 -16.42 -20.12 18.16
N ALA A 297 -15.42 -19.23 18.18
CA ALA A 297 -14.21 -19.36 17.36
C ALA A 297 -13.50 -20.70 17.60
N GLY A 298 -12.96 -21.29 16.54
CA GLY A 298 -12.17 -22.51 16.65
C GLY A 298 -10.80 -22.28 17.30
N THR A 299 -10.03 -23.36 17.48
CA THR A 299 -8.66 -23.25 18.02
C THR A 299 -7.67 -22.88 16.92
N TRP A 300 -6.87 -21.86 17.22
CA TRP A 300 -5.86 -21.16 16.41
C TRP A 300 -4.95 -22.13 15.62
N ALA A 301 -4.85 -21.93 14.30
CA ALA A 301 -4.06 -22.79 13.40
C ALA A 301 -2.76 -22.16 12.90
N CYS A 302 -2.55 -20.85 13.11
CA CYS A 302 -1.39 -20.13 12.58
C CYS A 302 -0.33 -20.02 13.69
N GLY A 303 0.86 -20.60 13.53
CA GLY A 303 1.86 -20.63 14.61
C GLY A 303 2.34 -19.23 15.05
N SER A 304 3.36 -19.19 15.92
CA SER A 304 4.10 -17.97 16.31
C SER A 304 4.88 -17.31 15.15
N CYS A 305 4.58 -17.67 13.90
CA CYS A 305 5.26 -17.18 12.72
C CYS A 305 4.37 -17.22 11.48
N MET A 306 4.78 -16.46 10.46
CA MET A 306 4.19 -16.58 9.14
C MET A 306 4.76 -17.78 8.37
N ASP A 307 3.96 -18.84 8.23
CA ASP A 307 4.29 -20.00 7.40
C ASP A 307 3.70 -19.89 5.98
N SER A 308 4.11 -20.82 5.10
CA SER A 308 3.66 -20.80 3.70
C SER A 308 2.16 -20.99 3.54
N THR A 309 1.50 -21.73 4.44
CA THR A 309 0.06 -21.99 4.35
C THR A 309 -0.71 -20.73 4.69
N ALA A 310 -0.32 -20.05 5.78
CA ALA A 310 -0.90 -18.77 6.16
C ALA A 310 -0.67 -17.69 5.10
N TYR A 311 0.52 -17.64 4.51
CA TYR A 311 0.80 -16.67 3.46
C TYR A 311 -0.03 -16.90 2.21
N THR A 312 -0.10 -18.14 1.71
CA THR A 312 -0.94 -18.46 0.56
C THR A 312 -2.40 -18.08 0.81
N LYS A 313 -2.94 -18.34 1.99
CA LYS A 313 -4.33 -18.01 2.28
C LYS A 313 -4.59 -16.52 2.44
N LEU A 314 -3.64 -15.75 2.99
CA LEU A 314 -3.70 -14.29 2.94
C LEU A 314 -3.81 -13.79 1.50
N LEU A 315 -2.99 -14.35 0.59
CA LEU A 315 -3.09 -13.99 -0.83
C LEU A 315 -4.46 -14.31 -1.41
N GLU A 316 -5.01 -15.48 -1.09
CA GLU A 316 -6.33 -15.92 -1.54
C GLU A 316 -7.47 -15.04 -0.98
N ASP A 317 -7.39 -14.63 0.27
CA ASP A 317 -8.42 -13.80 0.92
C ASP A 317 -8.47 -12.39 0.36
N VAL A 318 -7.31 -11.75 0.21
CA VAL A 318 -7.23 -10.44 -0.44
C VAL A 318 -7.67 -10.54 -1.89
N ALA A 319 -7.27 -11.60 -2.61
CA ALA A 319 -7.71 -11.86 -3.97
C ALA A 319 -9.24 -12.03 -4.05
N ALA A 320 -9.86 -12.73 -3.10
CA ALA A 320 -11.31 -12.94 -3.06
C ALA A 320 -12.07 -11.62 -2.94
N ILE A 321 -11.62 -10.70 -2.08
CA ILE A 321 -12.23 -9.37 -1.92
C ILE A 321 -12.24 -8.62 -3.25
N GLY A 322 -11.09 -8.43 -3.89
CA GLY A 322 -11.08 -7.63 -5.13
C GLY A 322 -11.68 -8.38 -6.32
N ASN A 323 -11.64 -9.72 -6.36
CA ASN A 323 -12.34 -10.48 -7.39
C ASN A 323 -13.87 -10.42 -7.27
N ALA A 324 -14.41 -10.15 -6.08
CA ALA A 324 -15.83 -9.90 -5.88
C ALA A 324 -16.28 -8.53 -6.43
N ILE A 325 -15.35 -7.60 -6.69
CA ILE A 325 -15.65 -6.29 -7.26
C ILE A 325 -15.88 -6.43 -8.78
N ASN A 326 -17.15 -6.33 -9.18
CA ASN A 326 -17.55 -6.51 -10.58
C ASN A 326 -17.12 -5.37 -11.51
N ASN A 327 -17.16 -4.12 -11.02
CA ASN A 327 -16.72 -2.97 -11.79
C ASN A 327 -15.19 -2.96 -11.87
N ARG A 328 -14.67 -2.91 -13.09
CA ARG A 328 -13.24 -3.03 -13.36
C ARG A 328 -12.44 -1.81 -12.90
N GLY A 329 -13.03 -0.62 -12.99
CA GLY A 329 -12.45 0.61 -12.48
C GLY A 329 -12.35 0.58 -10.95
N ASP A 330 -13.44 0.18 -10.28
CA ASP A 330 -13.47 0.05 -8.81
C ASP A 330 -12.51 -1.02 -8.32
N ARG A 331 -12.40 -2.13 -9.06
CA ARG A 331 -11.45 -3.20 -8.74
C ARG A 331 -10.00 -2.76 -8.97
N GLY A 332 -9.73 -2.04 -10.05
CA GLY A 332 -8.42 -1.42 -10.29
C GLY A 332 -8.07 -0.43 -9.19
N HIS A 333 -9.04 0.38 -8.74
CA HIS A 333 -8.87 1.29 -7.60
C HIS A 333 -8.57 0.55 -6.30
N PHE A 334 -9.25 -0.57 -6.02
CA PHE A 334 -8.94 -1.41 -4.87
C PHE A 334 -7.52 -1.97 -4.93
N TRP A 335 -7.11 -2.57 -6.06
CA TRP A 335 -5.75 -3.09 -6.22
C TRP A 335 -4.69 -1.99 -6.11
N GLY A 336 -4.82 -0.92 -6.90
CA GLY A 336 -3.90 0.21 -6.87
C GLY A 336 -3.87 0.91 -5.52
N GLY A 337 -5.00 0.97 -4.81
CA GLY A 337 -5.12 1.53 -3.47
C GLY A 337 -4.34 0.75 -2.41
N ILE A 338 -4.33 -0.59 -2.48
CA ILE A 338 -3.49 -1.43 -1.60
C ILE A 338 -2.00 -1.19 -1.86
N LEU A 339 -1.59 -1.14 -3.14
CA LEU A 339 -0.19 -0.84 -3.49
C LEU A 339 0.22 0.55 -3.01
N ARG A 340 -0.68 1.54 -3.19
CA ARG A 340 -0.45 2.91 -2.74
C ARG A 340 -0.36 3.00 -1.22
N LEU A 341 -1.20 2.28 -0.47
CA LEU A 341 -1.13 2.21 0.99
C LEU A 341 0.26 1.74 1.46
N ALA A 342 0.74 0.61 0.93
CA ALA A 342 2.07 0.10 1.23
C ALA A 342 3.18 1.08 0.81
N ALA A 343 3.05 1.73 -0.35
CA ALA A 343 4.03 2.70 -0.83
C ALA A 343 4.09 3.96 0.02
N HIS A 344 2.95 4.50 0.43
CA HIS A 344 2.87 5.68 1.28
C HIS A 344 3.40 5.42 2.69
N ASP A 345 3.46 4.17 3.14
CA ASP A 345 4.18 3.79 4.36
C ASP A 345 5.70 3.78 4.11
N PHE A 346 6.20 3.03 3.12
CA PHE A 346 7.66 2.91 2.95
C PHE A 346 8.36 4.16 2.39
N MET A 347 7.64 5.08 1.73
CA MET A 347 8.24 6.24 1.05
C MET A 347 8.65 7.36 1.99
N ASP A 348 8.27 7.31 3.28
CA ASP A 348 8.71 8.28 4.28
C ASP A 348 10.12 7.97 4.84
N TYR A 349 10.71 6.85 4.42
CA TYR A 349 12.03 6.40 4.84
C TYR A 349 13.12 7.38 4.39
N ASP A 350 14.00 7.74 5.32
CA ASP A 350 15.18 8.55 5.08
C ASP A 350 16.43 7.91 5.69
N GLN A 351 17.30 7.37 4.83
CA GLN A 351 18.59 6.80 5.21
C GLN A 351 19.55 7.83 5.85
N ASN A 352 19.30 9.12 5.66
CA ASN A 352 20.12 10.20 6.20
C ASN A 352 19.62 10.71 7.54
N ALA A 353 18.43 10.26 7.99
CA ALA A 353 17.89 10.63 9.29
C ALA A 353 18.87 10.21 10.40
N SER A 354 19.07 11.12 11.36
CA SER A 354 19.91 10.89 12.52
C SER A 354 19.08 10.69 13.79
N PRO A 355 18.88 9.44 14.24
CA PRO A 355 18.23 9.18 15.53
C PRO A 355 18.92 9.90 16.71
N ALA A 356 20.23 10.15 16.59
CA ALA A 356 21.00 10.89 17.59
C ALA A 356 20.58 12.37 17.71
N LEU A 357 19.94 12.93 16.68
CA LEU A 357 19.35 14.27 16.66
C LEU A 357 17.84 14.25 16.93
N GLY A 358 17.25 13.07 17.16
CA GLY A 358 15.81 12.89 17.33
C GLY A 358 15.03 12.82 16.01
N GLU A 359 15.72 12.66 14.88
CA GLU A 359 15.08 12.47 13.58
C GLU A 359 14.61 11.02 13.43
N PHE A 360 13.39 10.86 12.92
CA PHE A 360 12.81 9.53 12.68
C PHE A 360 13.25 9.03 11.31
N THR A 361 13.60 7.74 11.24
CA THR A 361 14.06 7.14 9.98
C THR A 361 12.90 6.81 9.04
N GLY A 362 11.68 6.59 9.54
CA GLY A 362 10.53 6.14 8.73
C GLY A 362 10.69 4.70 8.22
N GLY A 363 9.98 4.37 7.15
CA GLY A 363 9.95 3.05 6.49
C GLY A 363 8.61 2.35 6.66
N MET A 364 8.58 1.08 6.22
CA MET A 364 7.37 0.25 6.35
C MET A 364 7.12 -0.11 7.83
N ASP A 365 6.59 0.82 8.63
CA ASP A 365 6.36 0.67 10.06
C ASP A 365 4.88 0.84 10.45
N GLY A 366 3.97 0.75 9.46
CA GLY A 366 2.54 0.71 9.67
C GLY A 366 1.96 2.06 10.14
N CYS A 367 2.63 3.16 9.78
CA CYS A 367 2.41 4.47 10.37
C CYS A 367 2.16 5.57 9.31
N ILE A 368 0.88 5.74 8.96
CA ILE A 368 0.42 6.75 8.01
C ILE A 368 -0.36 7.85 8.73
N ASP A 369 -0.01 9.10 8.49
CA ASP A 369 -0.85 10.24 8.84
C ASP A 369 -1.97 10.41 7.79
N PHE A 370 -3.14 9.83 8.07
CA PHE A 370 -4.31 9.90 7.20
C PHE A 370 -4.93 11.31 7.09
N THR A 371 -4.49 12.28 7.89
CA THR A 371 -4.99 13.67 7.82
C THR A 371 -4.25 14.50 6.78
N ALA A 372 -3.10 14.03 6.31
CA ALA A 372 -2.28 14.74 5.34
C ALA A 372 -2.85 14.68 3.93
N ASP A 373 -2.71 15.80 3.20
CA ASP A 373 -3.23 15.93 1.84
C ASP A 373 -2.68 14.87 0.88
N ASP A 374 -1.39 14.52 1.00
CA ASP A 374 -0.74 13.51 0.15
C ASP A 374 -1.26 12.10 0.39
N ASN A 375 -1.91 11.85 1.53
CA ASN A 375 -2.49 10.55 1.90
C ASN A 375 -3.99 10.45 1.64
N LYS A 376 -4.63 11.51 1.11
CA LYS A 376 -6.05 11.50 0.76
C LYS A 376 -6.41 10.32 -0.16
N GLY A 377 -7.55 9.71 0.08
CA GLY A 377 -8.03 8.53 -0.60
C GLY A 377 -7.44 7.21 -0.10
N LEU A 378 -6.56 7.19 0.90
CA LEU A 378 -6.15 5.94 1.55
C LEU A 378 -7.22 5.45 2.53
N GLU A 379 -8.03 6.36 3.06
CA GLU A 379 -9.17 6.09 3.95
C GLU A 379 -10.30 5.29 3.29
N VAL A 380 -10.26 5.05 1.98
CA VAL A 380 -11.22 4.15 1.31
C VAL A 380 -10.71 2.71 1.24
N ILE A 381 -9.42 2.51 1.53
CA ILE A 381 -8.75 1.20 1.55
C ILE A 381 -8.54 0.75 3.00
N TRP A 382 -8.15 1.67 3.88
CA TRP A 382 -7.88 1.43 5.28
C TRP A 382 -8.63 2.44 6.16
N CYS A 383 -9.70 2.00 6.81
CA CYS A 383 -10.55 2.86 7.64
C CYS A 383 -11.19 2.13 8.81
N ASP A 384 -11.49 2.90 9.85
CA ASP A 384 -12.28 2.47 10.99
C ASP A 384 -13.79 2.44 10.67
N GLY A 385 -14.54 1.65 11.42
CA GLY A 385 -16.01 1.60 11.31
C GLY A 385 -16.56 0.62 10.28
N GLY A 386 -15.77 -0.37 9.85
CA GLY A 386 -16.27 -1.54 9.12
C GLY A 386 -16.51 -1.34 7.62
N ALA A 387 -16.28 -0.15 7.08
CA ALA A 387 -16.55 0.15 5.67
C ALA A 387 -15.45 -0.34 4.70
N CYS A 388 -14.25 -0.64 5.21
CA CYS A 388 -13.09 -1.02 4.42
C CYS A 388 -12.83 -2.54 4.48
N PRO A 389 -13.11 -3.30 3.40
CA PRO A 389 -12.99 -4.76 3.41
C PRO A 389 -11.59 -5.27 3.80
N LEU A 390 -10.54 -4.55 3.40
CA LEU A 390 -9.16 -4.93 3.72
C LEU A 390 -8.85 -4.81 5.21
N LYS A 391 -9.29 -3.72 5.86
CA LYS A 391 -9.12 -3.53 7.31
C LYS A 391 -9.95 -4.55 8.09
N ASN A 392 -11.17 -4.83 7.65
CA ASN A 392 -12.01 -5.86 8.28
C ASN A 392 -11.34 -7.23 8.23
N LEU A 393 -10.71 -7.58 7.09
CA LEU A 393 -9.95 -8.82 6.94
C LEU A 393 -8.76 -8.86 7.92
N TYR A 394 -8.03 -7.75 8.06
CA TYR A 394 -6.95 -7.66 9.04
C TYR A 394 -7.46 -7.89 10.46
N ASP A 395 -8.47 -7.14 10.89
CA ASP A 395 -8.98 -7.18 12.25
C ASP A 395 -9.52 -8.57 12.62
N ALA A 396 -10.22 -9.21 11.68
CA ALA A 396 -10.83 -10.52 11.88
C ALA A 396 -9.82 -11.67 11.87
N SER A 397 -8.81 -11.62 10.98
CA SER A 397 -8.06 -12.82 10.59
C SER A 397 -6.54 -12.71 10.73
N TYR A 398 -6.00 -11.50 10.65
CA TYR A 398 -4.55 -11.25 10.52
C TYR A 398 -4.00 -10.25 11.55
N SER A 399 -4.76 -9.91 12.59
CA SER A 399 -4.34 -8.97 13.65
C SER A 399 -3.20 -9.47 14.54
N PHE A 400 -2.78 -10.74 14.37
CA PHE A 400 -1.60 -11.31 15.01
C PHE A 400 -0.28 -10.85 14.39
N MET A 401 -0.29 -10.32 13.16
CA MET A 401 0.88 -9.68 12.55
C MET A 401 0.72 -8.17 12.59
N SER A 402 1.83 -7.45 12.42
CA SER A 402 1.80 -6.00 12.31
C SER A 402 1.01 -5.54 11.08
N ARG A 403 0.40 -4.36 11.16
CA ARG A 403 -0.19 -3.67 10.00
C ARG A 403 0.83 -3.54 8.88
N ALA A 404 2.06 -3.18 9.23
CA ALA A 404 3.18 -3.08 8.28
C ALA A 404 3.38 -4.37 7.47
N ASP A 405 3.45 -5.53 8.12
CA ASP A 405 3.57 -6.82 7.43
C ASP A 405 2.31 -7.16 6.63
N PHE A 406 1.13 -6.89 7.18
CA PHE A 406 -0.13 -7.14 6.50
C PHE A 406 -0.30 -6.29 5.24
N TRP A 407 0.10 -5.02 5.25
CA TRP A 407 0.02 -4.13 4.09
C TRP A 407 0.94 -4.60 2.96
N VAL A 408 2.17 -5.02 3.27
CA VAL A 408 3.09 -5.59 2.28
C VAL A 408 2.54 -6.90 1.72
N ALA A 409 2.05 -7.81 2.58
CA ALA A 409 1.49 -9.09 2.15
C ALA A 409 0.23 -8.89 1.28
N SER A 410 -0.61 -7.91 1.62
CA SER A 410 -1.80 -7.54 0.86
C SER A 410 -1.45 -6.93 -0.49
N ALA A 411 -0.41 -6.08 -0.56
CA ALA A 411 0.07 -5.54 -1.83
C ALA A 411 0.66 -6.64 -2.73
N ASN A 412 1.39 -7.60 -2.15
CA ASN A 412 1.84 -8.80 -2.86
C ASN A 412 0.65 -9.61 -3.39
N ALA A 413 -0.42 -9.75 -2.61
CA ALA A 413 -1.66 -10.42 -3.03
C ALA A 413 -2.35 -9.70 -4.18
N ALA A 414 -2.48 -8.37 -4.11
CA ALA A 414 -3.05 -7.55 -5.16
C ALA A 414 -2.27 -7.70 -6.47
N ILE A 415 -0.93 -7.68 -6.42
CA ILE A 415 -0.06 -7.88 -7.59
C ILE A 415 -0.17 -9.31 -8.13
N HIS A 416 -0.20 -10.32 -7.24
CA HIS A 416 -0.37 -11.71 -7.65
C HIS A 416 -1.71 -11.91 -8.37
N ALA A 417 -2.81 -11.40 -7.79
CA ALA A 417 -4.15 -11.56 -8.33
C ALA A 417 -4.40 -10.77 -9.63
N SER A 418 -3.77 -9.60 -9.77
CA SER A 418 -3.96 -8.71 -10.92
C SER A 418 -2.96 -8.90 -12.06
N SER A 419 -1.86 -9.62 -11.83
CA SER A 419 -0.88 -9.91 -12.88
C SER A 419 -1.29 -11.13 -13.72
N PRO A 420 -1.13 -11.10 -15.07
CA PRO A 420 -1.58 -12.20 -15.94
C PRO A 420 -0.97 -13.57 -15.66
N THR A 421 0.18 -13.62 -14.98
CA THR A 421 0.94 -14.86 -14.71
C THR A 421 0.98 -15.22 -13.23
N GLY A 422 0.31 -14.48 -12.35
CA GLY A 422 0.43 -14.68 -10.90
C GLY A 422 1.84 -14.39 -10.40
N LEU A 423 2.32 -13.16 -10.58
CA LEU A 423 3.63 -12.72 -10.11
C LEU A 423 3.75 -12.94 -8.59
N GLU A 424 4.74 -13.71 -8.18
CA GLU A 424 5.10 -13.88 -6.78
C GLU A 424 6.21 -12.90 -6.43
N LEU A 425 5.95 -12.04 -5.45
CA LEU A 425 6.92 -11.08 -4.93
C LEU A 425 7.60 -11.63 -3.67
N PRO A 426 8.86 -11.25 -3.42
CA PRO A 426 9.51 -11.57 -2.16
C PRO A 426 8.73 -10.97 -0.99
N PHE A 427 8.66 -11.74 0.10
CA PHE A 427 8.08 -11.31 1.36
C PHE A 427 8.96 -11.77 2.50
N LYS A 428 9.38 -10.81 3.32
CA LYS A 428 9.91 -11.05 4.66
C LYS A 428 8.97 -10.40 5.65
N TRP A 429 8.83 -11.00 6.83
CA TRP A 429 7.95 -10.55 7.90
C TRP A 429 8.75 -10.33 9.19
N GLY A 430 8.11 -9.75 10.20
CA GLY A 430 8.71 -9.34 11.47
C GLY A 430 8.88 -7.82 11.59
N ARG A 431 8.12 -7.03 10.81
CA ARG A 431 8.03 -5.59 11.00
C ARG A 431 7.23 -5.30 12.26
N VAL A 432 7.52 -4.18 12.90
CA VAL A 432 6.84 -3.75 14.13
C VAL A 432 6.10 -2.46 13.84
N ASP A 433 4.82 -2.43 14.20
CA ASP A 433 4.00 -1.24 14.04
C ASP A 433 4.49 -0.11 14.95
N ARG A 434 4.41 1.11 14.44
CA ARG A 434 4.59 2.32 15.22
C ARG A 434 3.25 2.98 15.50
N GLU A 435 3.11 3.50 16.71
CA GLU A 435 1.92 4.21 17.18
C GLU A 435 1.94 5.72 16.90
N SER A 436 3.08 6.28 16.48
CA SER A 436 3.28 7.72 16.26
C SER A 436 3.93 8.00 14.91
N CYS A 437 3.19 8.70 14.03
CA CYS A 437 3.55 8.91 12.64
C CYS A 437 4.11 10.31 12.38
N VAL A 438 4.92 10.82 13.31
CA VAL A 438 5.52 12.16 13.20
C VAL A 438 6.41 12.21 11.94
N GLU A 439 6.16 13.18 11.07
CA GLU A 439 6.86 13.42 9.79
C GLU A 439 6.61 12.41 8.65
N SER A 440 5.72 11.43 8.81
CA SER A 440 5.51 10.42 7.75
C SER A 440 4.97 11.03 6.45
N SER A 441 4.03 11.97 6.55
CA SER A 441 3.46 12.66 5.38
C SER A 441 4.37 13.71 4.76
N ALA A 442 5.21 14.39 5.56
CA ALA A 442 6.09 15.47 5.10
C ALA A 442 7.18 15.00 4.12
N ARG A 443 7.31 13.68 3.96
CA ARG A 443 8.36 13.02 3.20
C ARG A 443 7.83 12.33 1.95
N LEU A 444 6.54 12.39 1.66
CA LEU A 444 6.01 11.73 0.48
C LEU A 444 6.18 12.58 -0.79
N PRO A 445 6.22 11.93 -1.98
CA PRO A 445 6.01 12.65 -3.23
C PRO A 445 4.60 13.28 -3.20
N ALA A 446 4.53 14.60 -3.20
CA ALA A 446 3.30 15.32 -3.42
C ALA A 446 2.73 15.03 -4.82
N ALA A 447 1.44 14.72 -4.89
CA ALA A 447 0.69 14.71 -6.16
C ALA A 447 0.62 16.11 -6.81
N SER A 448 0.92 17.14 -6.02
CA SER A 448 0.92 18.58 -6.26
C SER A 448 -0.46 19.26 -6.26
N GLY A 449 -0.48 20.38 -5.56
CA GLY A 449 -1.56 21.32 -5.38
C GLY A 449 -1.07 22.47 -4.50
N CYS A 450 -1.30 23.71 -4.91
CA CYS A 450 -0.86 24.90 -4.17
C CYS A 450 -1.80 25.21 -3.00
N SER A 451 -1.42 24.82 -1.79
CA SER A 451 -1.85 25.52 -0.59
C SER A 451 -0.70 25.58 0.40
N HIS A 452 0.10 26.65 0.31
CA HIS A 452 0.64 27.44 1.44
C HIS A 452 1.67 28.45 0.89
N VAL A 453 1.18 29.45 0.15
CA VAL A 453 1.81 30.77 0.12
C VAL A 453 0.72 31.79 0.45
N GLN A 454 0.52 32.01 1.75
CA GLN A 454 0.10 33.31 2.27
C GLN A 454 0.54 33.47 3.72
#